data_AF-A0A8H3ARY1-F1
#
_entry.id   AF-A0A8H3ARY1-F1
#
_cell.length_a   1.000
_cell.length_b   1.000
_cell.length_c   1.000
_cell.angle_alpha   90.00
_cell.angle_beta   90.00
_cell.angle_gamma   90.00
#
_symmetry.space_group_name_H-M   'P 1'
#
loop_
_entity.id
_entity.type
_entity.pdbx_description
1 polymer ?
#
loop_
_entity_poly.entity_id
_entity_poly.type
_entity_poly.pdbx_seq_one_letter_code
_entity_poly.pdbx_strand_id
1 'polypeptide(L)'
;MNSLYTLGLKQTASINGDLDKLRSGDSSSAVQGQISASLAAFNRTIDDYEIMAKKEIIKAKQEKAFMRVSKFRSDATELRAEFDRVKNQAANAKAKANRDDLLGDAPQASPSISRQRFNTSGPANAGEHSENPFAASAQPTYSLREDHVLREHSFIESTDNQLDAFIAQGREVLDNLVDQRNMLKGTQRRLLDAANTLGHKIP
;
A
#
# COMPACT_ATOMS: atom_id res chain seq x y z
N MET A 1 14.95 -24.78 -18.96
CA MET A 1 13.56 -25.24 -18.73
C MET A 1 13.35 -25.82 -17.35
N ASN A 2 13.85 -27.01 -16.99
CA ASN A 2 13.55 -27.59 -15.67
C ASN A 2 14.04 -26.74 -14.48
N SER A 3 15.21 -26.09 -14.57
CA SER A 3 15.71 -25.18 -13.54
C SER A 3 14.77 -24.00 -13.26
N LEU A 4 14.29 -23.33 -14.32
CA LEU A 4 13.34 -22.23 -14.22
C LEU A 4 11.98 -22.69 -13.66
N TYR A 5 11.54 -23.91 -13.99
CA TYR A 5 10.32 -24.47 -13.41
C TYR A 5 10.47 -24.66 -11.89
N THR A 6 11.58 -25.25 -11.45
CA THR A 6 11.87 -25.43 -10.01
C THR A 6 12.03 -24.09 -9.31
N LEU A 7 12.65 -23.10 -9.98
CA LEU A 7 12.75 -21.74 -9.45
C LEU A 7 11.37 -21.10 -9.28
N GLY A 8 10.50 -21.20 -10.28
CA GLY A 8 9.13 -20.70 -10.22
C GLY A 8 8.36 -21.31 -9.05
N LEU A 9 8.43 -22.64 -8.86
CA LEU A 9 7.80 -23.31 -7.72
C LEU A 9 8.33 -22.80 -6.37
N LYS A 10 9.64 -22.57 -6.24
CA LYS A 10 10.24 -22.01 -5.02
C LYS A 10 9.78 -20.57 -4.78
N GLN A 11 9.70 -19.75 -5.84
CA GLN A 11 9.19 -18.39 -5.75
C GLN A 11 7.73 -18.37 -5.31
N THR A 12 6.87 -19.23 -5.88
CA THR A 12 5.48 -19.40 -5.44
C THR A 12 5.38 -19.82 -3.98
N ALA A 13 6.19 -20.78 -3.52
CA ALA A 13 6.19 -21.21 -2.13
C ALA A 13 6.65 -20.09 -1.17
N SER A 14 7.67 -19.31 -1.57
CA SER A 14 8.14 -18.16 -0.80
C SER A 14 7.08 -17.07 -0.68
N ILE A 15 6.40 -16.73 -1.80
CA ILE A 15 5.34 -15.71 -1.81
C ILE A 15 4.19 -16.15 -0.90
N ASN A 16 3.77 -17.42 -0.96
CA ASN A 16 2.74 -17.93 -0.07
C ASN A 16 3.16 -17.84 1.41
N GLY A 17 4.39 -18.23 1.74
CA GLY A 17 4.90 -18.10 3.11
C GLY A 17 4.96 -16.67 3.62
N ASP A 18 5.27 -15.70 2.75
CA ASP A 18 5.25 -14.28 3.10
C ASP A 18 3.81 -13.72 3.18
N LEU A 19 2.88 -14.21 2.35
CA LEU A 19 1.44 -13.90 2.46
C LEU A 19 0.85 -14.44 3.77
N ASP A 20 1.28 -15.62 4.22
CA ASP A 20 0.85 -16.18 5.50
C ASP A 20 1.31 -15.33 6.68
N LYS A 21 2.52 -14.76 6.64
CA LYS A 21 2.99 -13.77 7.63
C LYS A 21 2.15 -12.50 7.61
N LEU A 22 1.78 -12.03 6.42
CA LEU A 22 0.92 -10.85 6.28
C LEU A 22 -0.48 -11.13 6.88
N ARG A 23 -1.01 -12.33 6.68
CA ARG A 23 -2.30 -12.80 7.23
C ARG A 23 -2.25 -13.02 8.74
N SER A 24 -1.12 -13.42 9.31
CA SER A 24 -0.96 -13.61 10.76
C SER A 24 -0.85 -12.29 11.54
N GLY A 25 -0.84 -11.14 10.84
CA GLY A 25 -0.86 -9.81 11.43
C GLY A 25 0.46 -9.05 11.29
N ASP A 26 1.51 -9.66 10.74
CA ASP A 26 2.77 -8.98 10.42
C ASP A 26 2.61 -8.13 9.14
N SER A 27 1.86 -7.04 9.27
CA SER A 27 1.59 -6.07 8.19
C SER A 27 2.71 -5.03 8.04
N SER A 28 3.96 -5.44 8.27
CA SER A 28 5.14 -4.59 8.15
C SER A 28 5.37 -4.15 6.70
N SER A 29 5.77 -2.90 6.49
CA SER A 29 6.10 -2.36 5.17
C SER A 29 7.20 -3.17 4.47
N ALA A 30 8.15 -3.71 5.24
CA ALA A 30 9.21 -4.59 4.75
C ALA A 30 8.66 -5.88 4.11
N VAL A 31 7.70 -6.55 4.75
CA VAL A 31 7.07 -7.78 4.22
C VAL A 31 6.27 -7.45 2.96
N GLN A 32 5.58 -6.31 2.92
CA GLN A 32 4.86 -5.87 1.73
C GLN A 32 5.79 -5.58 0.55
N GLY A 33 6.93 -4.93 0.80
CA GLY A 33 7.98 -4.69 -0.22
C GLY A 33 8.60 -6.00 -0.71
N GLN A 34 8.91 -6.92 0.20
CA GLN A 34 9.44 -8.24 -0.14
C GLN A 34 8.46 -9.05 -1.02
N ILE A 35 7.17 -9.05 -0.70
CA ILE A 35 6.15 -9.72 -1.53
C ILE A 35 6.06 -9.07 -2.91
N SER A 36 6.09 -7.73 -2.98
CA SER A 36 6.03 -6.99 -4.25
C SER A 36 7.24 -7.29 -5.15
N ALA A 37 8.44 -7.30 -4.56
CA ALA A 37 9.68 -7.63 -5.26
C ALA A 37 9.71 -9.10 -5.73
N SER A 38 9.29 -10.05 -4.87
CA SER A 38 9.24 -11.47 -5.23
C SER A 38 8.19 -11.78 -6.29
N LEU A 39 7.05 -11.09 -6.30
CA LEU A 39 6.07 -11.14 -7.40
C LEU A 39 6.67 -10.62 -8.71
N ALA A 40 7.38 -9.49 -8.70
CA ALA A 40 8.05 -8.97 -9.90
C ALA A 40 9.10 -9.96 -10.44
N ALA A 41 9.91 -10.53 -9.55
CA ALA A 41 10.88 -11.56 -9.89
C ALA A 41 10.22 -12.83 -10.46
N PHE A 42 9.08 -13.25 -9.92
CA PHE A 42 8.31 -14.39 -10.43
C PHE A 42 7.77 -14.14 -11.84
N ASN A 43 7.22 -12.95 -12.12
CA ASN A 43 6.78 -12.59 -13.48
C ASN A 43 7.94 -12.63 -14.48
N ARG A 44 9.12 -12.15 -14.09
CA ARG A 44 10.33 -12.27 -14.91
C ARG A 44 10.71 -13.72 -15.19
N THR A 45 10.67 -14.60 -14.19
CA THR A 45 10.89 -16.05 -14.37
C THR A 45 9.87 -16.65 -15.34
N ILE A 46 8.60 -16.25 -15.28
CA ILE A 46 7.55 -16.70 -16.21
C ILE A 46 7.88 -16.28 -17.63
N ASP A 47 8.25 -15.02 -17.86
CA ASP A 47 8.60 -14.49 -19.18
C ASP A 47 9.84 -15.19 -19.75
N ASP A 48 10.88 -15.42 -18.92
CA ASP A 48 12.07 -16.18 -19.30
C ASP A 48 11.71 -17.65 -19.65
N TYR A 49 10.77 -18.26 -18.93
CA TYR A 49 10.27 -19.60 -19.23
C TYR A 49 9.50 -19.64 -20.55
N GLU A 50 8.68 -18.63 -20.83
CA GLU A 50 7.93 -18.50 -22.07
C GLU A 50 8.86 -18.32 -23.28
N ILE A 51 9.92 -17.52 -23.15
CA ILE A 51 10.94 -17.37 -24.19
C ILE A 51 11.63 -18.71 -24.48
N MET A 52 11.97 -19.49 -23.45
CA MET A 52 12.52 -20.84 -23.65
C MET A 52 11.51 -21.81 -24.26
N ALA A 53 10.23 -21.73 -23.87
CA ALA A 53 9.16 -22.56 -24.43
C ALA A 53 8.96 -22.32 -25.93
N LYS A 54 9.01 -21.05 -26.37
CA LYS A 54 8.94 -20.66 -27.78
C LYS A 54 10.12 -21.19 -28.61
N LYS A 55 11.30 -21.32 -27.99
CA LYS A 55 12.53 -21.83 -28.62
C LYS A 55 12.64 -23.36 -28.60
N GLU A 56 11.77 -24.05 -27.88
CA GLU A 56 11.79 -25.51 -27.80
C GLU A 56 11.33 -26.13 -29.13
N ILE A 57 12.17 -27.00 -29.70
CA ILE A 57 11.95 -27.61 -31.03
C ILE A 57 11.02 -28.83 -30.92
N ILE A 58 11.02 -29.52 -29.78
CA ILE A 58 10.22 -30.72 -29.56
C ILE A 58 8.78 -30.32 -29.20
N LYS A 59 7.84 -30.48 -30.13
CA LYS A 59 6.42 -30.10 -29.96
C LYS A 59 5.79 -30.56 -28.64
N ALA A 60 5.96 -31.83 -28.27
CA ALA A 60 5.40 -32.35 -27.01
C ALA A 60 5.98 -31.67 -25.75
N LYS A 61 7.27 -31.30 -25.77
CA LYS A 61 7.89 -30.55 -24.66
C LYS A 61 7.44 -29.09 -24.67
N GLN A 62 7.28 -28.51 -25.85
CA GLN A 62 6.77 -27.16 -26.03
C GLN A 62 5.34 -27.01 -25.51
N GLU A 63 4.42 -27.93 -25.83
CA GLU A 63 3.04 -27.92 -25.31
C GLU A 63 3.02 -28.01 -23.78
N LYS A 64 3.78 -28.96 -23.21
CA LYS A 64 3.92 -29.08 -21.75
C LYS A 64 4.49 -27.81 -21.12
N ALA A 65 5.41 -27.14 -21.79
CA ALA A 65 5.98 -25.89 -21.33
C ALA A 65 4.96 -24.75 -21.36
N PHE A 66 4.17 -24.62 -22.42
CA PHE A 66 3.11 -23.62 -22.51
C PHE A 66 2.03 -23.83 -21.44
N MET A 67 1.63 -25.08 -21.17
CA MET A 67 0.72 -25.36 -20.06
C MET A 67 1.29 -24.90 -18.71
N ARG A 68 2.60 -25.09 -18.48
CA ARG A 68 3.27 -24.61 -17.26
C ARG A 68 3.31 -23.08 -17.18
N VAL A 69 3.58 -22.39 -18.29
CA VAL A 69 3.52 -20.91 -18.35
C VAL A 69 2.11 -20.43 -18.03
N SER A 70 1.09 -21.02 -18.65
CA SER A 70 -0.31 -20.66 -18.42
C SER A 70 -0.68 -20.84 -16.94
N LYS A 71 -0.26 -21.95 -16.33
CA LYS A 71 -0.45 -22.18 -14.90
C LYS A 71 0.22 -21.10 -14.06
N PHE A 72 1.51 -20.84 -14.29
CA PHE A 72 2.22 -19.81 -13.54
C PHE A 72 1.64 -18.40 -13.74
N ARG A 73 1.07 -18.08 -14.91
CA ARG A 73 0.35 -16.82 -15.11
C ARG A 73 -0.93 -16.75 -14.28
N SER A 74 -1.71 -17.83 -14.22
CA SER A 74 -2.86 -17.92 -13.30
C SER A 74 -2.42 -17.72 -11.85
N ASP A 75 -1.43 -18.49 -11.41
CA ASP A 75 -0.88 -18.42 -10.05
C ASP A 75 -0.39 -16.99 -9.74
N ALA A 76 0.28 -16.31 -10.68
CA ALA A 76 0.74 -14.93 -10.50
C ALA A 76 -0.41 -13.92 -10.35
N THR A 77 -1.53 -14.11 -11.06
CA THR A 77 -2.71 -13.27 -10.91
C THR A 77 -3.44 -13.53 -9.60
N GLU A 78 -3.54 -14.79 -9.17
CA GLU A 78 -4.15 -15.18 -7.91
C GLU A 78 -3.35 -14.63 -6.72
N LEU A 79 -2.03 -14.82 -6.71
CA LEU A 79 -1.16 -14.30 -5.65
C LEU A 79 -1.21 -12.77 -5.55
N ARG A 80 -1.31 -12.05 -6.67
CA ARG A 80 -1.52 -10.59 -6.65
C ARG A 80 -2.86 -10.22 -6.03
N ALA A 81 -3.94 -10.88 -6.44
CA ALA A 81 -5.27 -10.62 -5.91
C ALA A 81 -5.34 -10.90 -4.40
N GLU A 82 -4.69 -11.96 -3.93
CA GLU A 82 -4.59 -12.26 -2.51
C GLU A 82 -3.77 -11.21 -1.75
N PHE A 83 -2.62 -10.79 -2.28
CA PHE A 83 -1.81 -9.74 -1.69
C PHE A 83 -2.59 -8.44 -1.50
N ASP A 84 -3.28 -7.98 -2.55
CA ASP A 84 -4.11 -6.77 -2.50
C ASP A 84 -5.26 -6.91 -1.49
N ARG A 85 -5.90 -8.08 -1.44
CA ARG A 85 -6.96 -8.36 -0.48
C ARG A 85 -6.47 -8.27 0.96
N VAL A 86 -5.35 -8.92 1.29
CA VAL A 86 -4.81 -8.93 2.66
C VAL A 86 -4.31 -7.53 3.05
N LYS A 87 -3.66 -6.82 2.11
CA LYS A 87 -3.25 -5.42 2.31
C LYS A 87 -4.44 -4.51 2.62
N ASN A 88 -5.53 -4.63 1.86
CA ASN A 88 -6.75 -3.86 2.11
C ASN A 88 -7.41 -4.24 3.45
N GLN A 89 -7.40 -5.52 3.83
CA GLN A 89 -7.89 -5.95 5.14
C GLN A 89 -7.08 -5.34 6.29
N ALA A 90 -5.75 -5.34 6.20
CA ALA A 90 -4.87 -4.73 7.19
C ALA A 90 -5.08 -3.21 7.29
N ALA A 91 -5.21 -2.52 6.14
CA ALA A 91 -5.51 -1.09 6.12
C ALA A 91 -6.88 -0.77 6.76
N ASN A 92 -7.91 -1.56 6.45
CA ASN A 92 -9.23 -1.40 7.05
C ASN A 92 -9.25 -1.70 8.55
N ALA A 93 -8.47 -2.68 9.02
CA ALA A 93 -8.33 -2.98 10.45
C ALA A 93 -7.68 -1.82 11.21
N LYS A 94 -6.60 -1.25 10.66
CA LYS A 94 -5.95 -0.05 11.22
C LYS A 94 -6.89 1.16 11.24
N ALA A 95 -7.62 1.40 10.15
CA ALA A 95 -8.60 2.49 10.09
C ALA A 95 -9.72 2.34 11.11
N LYS A 96 -10.20 1.10 11.35
CA LYS A 96 -11.17 0.81 12.40
C LYS A 96 -10.61 1.03 13.80
N ALA A 97 -9.39 0.56 14.09
CA ALA A 97 -8.73 0.77 15.38
C ALA A 97 -8.57 2.26 15.69
N ASN A 98 -8.02 3.04 14.74
CA ASN A 98 -7.88 4.49 14.91
C ASN A 98 -9.23 5.17 15.16
N ARG A 99 -10.30 4.73 14.47
CA ARG A 99 -11.65 5.27 14.68
C ARG A 99 -12.19 4.91 16.06
N ASP A 100 -11.94 3.70 16.55
CA ASP A 100 -12.38 3.24 17.88
C ASP A 100 -11.67 4.03 18.99
N ASP A 101 -10.36 4.26 18.87
CA ASP A 101 -9.59 5.10 19.81
C ASP A 101 -10.12 6.56 19.85
N LEU A 102 -10.43 7.13 18.67
CA LEU A 102 -11.01 8.48 18.55
C LEU A 102 -12.42 8.60 19.12
N LEU A 103 -13.19 7.51 19.17
CA LEU A 103 -14.55 7.49 19.72
C LEU A 103 -14.59 7.09 21.19
N GLY A 104 -13.62 6.29 21.64
CA GLY A 104 -13.46 5.89 23.04
C GLY A 104 -12.98 7.02 23.96
N ASP A 105 -12.23 7.99 23.40
CA ASP A 105 -11.75 9.18 24.13
C ASP A 105 -12.75 10.36 24.13
N ALA A 106 -13.96 10.18 23.58
CA ALA A 106 -15.02 11.16 23.80
C ALA A 106 -15.48 11.06 25.27
N PRO A 107 -15.19 12.04 26.15
CA PRO A 107 -15.77 12.05 27.48
C PRO A 107 -17.28 12.04 27.29
N GLN A 108 -18.00 11.19 28.03
CA GLN A 108 -19.45 11.10 27.95
C GLN A 108 -20.09 12.50 27.98
N ALA A 109 -20.42 13.03 26.81
CA ALA A 109 -21.31 14.16 26.69
C ALA A 109 -22.69 13.61 27.10
N SER A 110 -23.05 13.90 28.34
CA SER A 110 -24.36 13.60 28.94
C SER A 110 -25.49 13.93 27.97
N PRO A 111 -26.55 13.12 27.89
CA PRO A 111 -27.73 13.41 27.06
C PRO A 111 -28.62 14.42 27.80
N SER A 112 -28.15 15.66 27.91
CA SER A 112 -28.93 16.82 28.34
C SER A 112 -28.15 18.04 27.84
N ILE A 113 -28.65 18.86 26.92
CA ILE A 113 -29.85 19.67 27.06
C ILE A 113 -30.41 20.01 25.68
N SER A 114 -31.73 19.85 25.60
CA SER A 114 -32.65 20.35 24.60
C SER A 114 -32.34 21.76 24.12
N ARG A 115 -32.33 21.93 22.79
CA ARG A 115 -32.89 23.07 22.05
C ARG A 115 -33.26 24.29 22.93
N GLN A 116 -32.35 25.22 23.17
CA GLN A 116 -32.75 26.58 23.54
C GLN A 116 -32.70 27.48 22.30
N ARG A 117 -33.86 27.51 21.66
CA ARG A 117 -34.27 28.54 20.73
C ARG A 117 -34.24 29.88 21.46
N PHE A 118 -33.74 30.89 20.75
CA PHE A 118 -34.12 32.31 20.87
C PHE A 118 -35.44 32.51 21.64
N ASN A 119 -35.40 33.13 22.81
CA ASN A 119 -36.58 33.73 23.40
C ASN A 119 -36.21 35.03 24.13
N THR A 120 -36.58 36.13 23.50
CA THR A 120 -36.49 37.51 23.98
C THR A 120 -37.77 37.84 24.75
N SER A 121 -37.71 38.03 26.08
CA SER A 121 -38.66 38.88 26.85
C SER A 121 -38.49 38.71 28.37
N GLY A 122 -38.22 39.81 29.08
CA GLY A 122 -38.65 40.02 30.48
C GLY A 122 -37.55 40.09 31.55
N PRO A 123 -37.35 41.24 32.23
CA PRO A 123 -36.34 41.43 33.27
C PRO A 123 -36.91 41.34 34.70
N ALA A 124 -36.15 40.79 35.64
CA ALA A 124 -36.03 41.30 37.02
C ALA A 124 -35.02 40.50 37.86
N ASN A 125 -34.23 41.25 38.63
CA ASN A 125 -33.44 40.90 39.83
C ASN A 125 -32.00 40.41 39.68
N ALA A 126 -31.11 41.41 39.62
CA ALA A 126 -30.15 41.73 40.69
C ALA A 126 -29.30 40.59 41.25
N GLY A 127 -28.25 40.25 40.50
CA GLY A 127 -26.95 39.85 41.04
C GLY A 127 -25.90 40.65 40.30
N GLU A 128 -25.05 41.37 41.04
CA GLU A 128 -24.04 42.30 40.51
C GLU A 128 -23.03 41.57 39.62
N HIS A 129 -23.27 41.57 38.32
CA HIS A 129 -22.29 41.18 37.32
C HIS A 129 -21.32 42.36 37.13
N SER A 130 -20.19 42.29 37.83
CA SER A 130 -19.02 43.12 37.52
C SER A 130 -18.57 42.82 36.09
N GLU A 131 -18.71 43.80 35.19
CA GLU A 131 -18.27 43.76 33.79
C GLU A 131 -16.74 43.80 33.68
N ASN A 132 -16.08 42.76 34.20
CA ASN A 132 -14.65 42.55 33.99
C ASN A 132 -14.45 41.28 33.14
N PRO A 133 -14.20 41.39 31.82
CA PRO A 133 -13.98 40.23 30.94
C PRO A 133 -12.68 39.46 31.23
N PHE A 134 -11.91 39.87 32.24
CA PHE A 134 -10.67 39.24 32.69
C PHE A 134 -10.77 38.52 34.03
N ALA A 135 -11.92 38.57 34.74
CA ALA A 135 -12.03 38.04 36.10
C ALA A 135 -12.67 36.64 36.19
N ALA A 136 -13.37 36.17 35.13
CA ALA A 136 -14.05 34.87 35.13
C ALA A 136 -13.26 33.73 34.43
N SER A 137 -12.02 33.99 33.98
CA SER A 137 -11.32 33.10 33.03
C SER A 137 -10.22 32.22 33.64
N ALA A 138 -10.16 32.08 34.97
CA ALA A 138 -9.24 31.12 35.58
C ALA A 138 -9.84 29.69 35.52
N GLN A 139 -9.58 29.01 34.40
CA GLN A 139 -9.81 27.58 34.08
C GLN A 139 -11.22 27.26 33.51
N PRO A 140 -11.35 26.60 32.32
CA PRO A 140 -10.54 25.49 31.81
C PRO A 140 -9.98 25.69 30.38
N THR A 141 -9.49 26.89 30.04
CA THR A 141 -8.96 27.16 28.68
C THR A 141 -7.56 26.60 28.45
N TYR A 142 -6.80 26.30 29.51
CA TYR A 142 -5.45 25.73 29.41
C TYR A 142 -5.48 24.26 29.00
N SER A 143 -6.38 23.45 29.57
CA SER A 143 -6.52 22.02 29.24
C SER A 143 -6.95 21.80 27.78
N LEU A 144 -7.89 22.62 27.27
CA LEU A 144 -8.32 22.57 25.87
C LEU A 144 -7.20 22.90 24.87
N ARG A 145 -6.28 23.79 25.26
CA ARG A 145 -5.15 24.17 24.41
C ARG A 145 -4.05 23.10 24.42
N GLU A 146 -3.74 22.52 25.57
CA GLU A 146 -2.77 21.43 25.68
C GLU A 146 -3.21 20.19 24.90
N ASP A 147 -4.50 19.80 24.99
CA ASP A 147 -5.05 18.70 24.21
C ASP A 147 -4.96 18.94 22.69
N HIS A 148 -5.21 20.18 22.25
CA HIS A 148 -5.07 20.55 20.84
C HIS A 148 -3.62 20.46 20.36
N VAL A 149 -2.67 20.92 21.17
CA VAL A 149 -1.24 20.89 20.85
C VAL A 149 -0.71 19.46 20.82
N LEU A 150 -1.10 18.61 21.77
CA LEU A 150 -0.71 17.20 21.78
C LEU A 150 -1.26 16.46 20.55
N ARG A 151 -2.53 16.69 20.21
CA ARG A 151 -3.16 16.11 19.03
C ARG A 151 -2.50 16.59 17.73
N GLU A 152 -2.19 17.89 17.63
CA GLU A 152 -1.47 18.44 16.47
C GLU A 152 -0.05 17.88 16.37
N HIS A 153 0.66 17.74 17.48
CA HIS A 153 1.99 17.14 17.49
C HIS A 153 1.97 15.69 17.01
N SER A 154 1.09 14.86 17.57
CA SER A 154 0.93 13.46 17.14
C SER A 154 0.47 13.37 15.68
N PHE A 155 -0.39 14.28 15.23
CA PHE A 155 -0.81 14.34 13.84
C PHE A 155 0.37 14.66 12.90
N ILE A 156 1.19 15.66 13.25
CA ILE A 156 2.38 16.04 12.48
C ILE A 156 3.37 14.87 12.41
N GLU A 157 3.71 14.25 13.54
CA GLU A 157 4.63 13.10 13.56
C GLU A 157 4.09 11.92 12.75
N SER A 158 2.80 11.61 12.86
CA SER A 158 2.19 10.53 12.07
C SER A 158 2.17 10.84 10.57
N THR A 159 2.00 12.10 10.21
CA THR A 159 1.99 12.57 8.82
C THR A 159 3.40 12.54 8.24
N ASP A 160 4.41 12.98 8.99
CA ASP A 160 5.81 12.96 8.58
C ASP A 160 6.27 11.53 8.25
N ASN A 161 5.99 10.59 9.17
CA ASN A 161 6.29 9.17 8.95
C ASN A 161 5.56 8.57 7.72
N GLN A 162 4.31 9.00 7.46
CA GLN A 162 3.57 8.55 6.27
C GLN A 162 4.11 9.16 4.97
N LEU A 163 4.48 10.44 4.99
CA LEU A 163 5.10 11.11 3.85
C LEU A 163 6.43 10.46 3.50
N ASP A 164 7.27 10.15 4.49
CA ASP A 164 8.54 9.45 4.29
C ASP A 164 8.33 8.04 3.69
N ALA A 165 7.32 7.31 4.18
CA ALA A 165 6.96 6.01 3.62
C ALA A 165 6.50 6.12 2.16
N PHE A 166 5.70 7.14 1.81
CA PHE A 166 5.28 7.38 0.43
C PHE A 166 6.43 7.81 -0.48
N ILE A 167 7.37 8.62 0.04
CA ILE A 167 8.57 9.01 -0.71
C ILE A 167 9.46 7.79 -0.97
N ALA A 168 9.66 6.93 0.03
CA ALA A 168 10.43 5.69 -0.13
C ALA A 168 9.80 4.76 -1.18
N GLN A 169 8.48 4.56 -1.09
CA GLN A 169 7.74 3.78 -2.08
C GLN A 169 7.80 4.42 -3.47
N GLY A 170 7.68 5.75 -3.57
CA GLY A 170 7.78 6.49 -4.84
C GLY A 170 9.15 6.33 -5.49
N ARG A 171 10.23 6.32 -4.70
CA ARG A 171 11.60 6.05 -5.19
C ARG A 171 11.72 4.64 -5.75
N GLU A 172 11.24 3.63 -5.04
CA GLU A 172 11.27 2.25 -5.51
C GLU A 172 10.51 2.06 -6.84
N VAL A 173 9.34 2.68 -6.97
CA VAL A 173 8.55 2.66 -8.21
C VAL A 173 9.30 3.33 -9.36
N LEU A 174 9.93 4.49 -9.11
CA LEU A 174 10.72 5.19 -10.13
C LEU A 174 11.95 4.37 -10.56
N ASP A 175 12.66 3.75 -9.62
CA ASP A 175 13.79 2.88 -9.92
C ASP A 175 13.36 1.68 -10.79
N ASN A 176 12.22 1.07 -10.46
CA ASN A 176 11.64 0.00 -11.27
C ASN A 176 11.29 0.48 -12.69
N LEU A 177 10.70 1.66 -12.83
CA LEU A 177 10.40 2.26 -14.15
C LEU A 177 11.67 2.57 -14.95
N VAL A 178 12.73 3.04 -14.30
CA VAL A 178 14.03 3.28 -14.94
C VAL A 178 14.63 1.97 -15.44
N ASP A 179 14.57 0.91 -14.65
CA ASP A 179 15.03 -0.42 -15.04
C ASP A 179 14.23 -0.99 -16.21
N GLN A 180 12.89 -0.88 -16.16
CA GLN A 180 12.02 -1.26 -17.27
C GLN A 180 12.35 -0.50 -18.56
N ARG A 181 12.58 0.82 -18.47
CA ARG A 181 12.99 1.65 -19.60
C ARG A 181 14.34 1.20 -20.17
N ASN A 182 15.32 0.89 -19.33
CA ASN A 182 16.63 0.42 -19.77
C ASN A 182 16.53 -0.94 -20.48
N MET A 183 15.69 -1.84 -19.97
CA MET A 183 15.38 -3.11 -20.61
C MET A 183 14.69 -2.91 -21.97
N LEU A 184 13.74 -1.98 -22.08
CA LEU A 184 13.05 -1.67 -23.33
C LEU A 184 13.99 -1.08 -24.38
N LYS A 185 14.91 -0.19 -23.98
CA LYS A 185 15.97 0.30 -24.86
C LYS A 185 16.92 -0.80 -25.33
N GLY A 186 17.28 -1.73 -24.44
CA GLY A 186 18.13 -2.87 -24.78
C GLY A 186 17.46 -3.81 -25.78
N THR A 187 16.16 -4.07 -25.61
CA THR A 187 15.37 -4.86 -26.57
C THR A 187 15.20 -4.14 -27.90
N GLN A 188 14.95 -2.83 -27.90
CA GLN A 188 14.90 -2.01 -29.13
C GLN A 188 16.22 -2.08 -29.91
N ARG A 189 17.38 -1.93 -29.24
CA ARG A 189 18.69 -2.05 -29.88
C ARG A 189 18.88 -3.42 -30.52
N ARG A 190 18.58 -4.50 -29.79
CA ARG A 190 18.63 -5.86 -30.34
C ARG A 190 17.72 -6.06 -31.55
N LEU A 191 16.54 -5.42 -31.56
CA LEU A 191 15.62 -5.46 -32.70
C LEU A 191 16.19 -4.72 -33.92
N LEU A 192 16.77 -3.54 -33.71
CA LEU A 192 17.48 -2.79 -34.76
C LEU A 192 18.69 -3.57 -35.30
N ASP A 193 19.48 -4.19 -34.43
CA ASP A 193 20.63 -5.01 -34.83
C ASP A 193 20.18 -6.26 -35.61
N ALA A 194 19.10 -6.92 -35.16
CA ALA A 194 18.48 -8.03 -35.88
C ALA A 194 17.93 -7.59 -37.25
N ALA A 195 17.29 -6.41 -37.33
CA ALA A 195 16.78 -5.87 -38.58
C ALA A 195 17.92 -5.51 -39.55
N ASN A 196 19.01 -4.89 -39.07
CA ASN A 196 20.18 -4.59 -39.89
C ASN A 196 20.89 -5.86 -40.38
N THR A 197 21.03 -6.88 -39.52
CA THR A 197 21.63 -8.17 -39.91
C THR A 197 20.77 -8.98 -40.87
N LEU A 198 19.43 -8.88 -40.79
CA LEU A 198 18.51 -9.46 -41.75
C LEU A 198 18.50 -8.68 -43.08
N GLY A 199 18.51 -7.35 -43.04
CA GLY A 199 18.55 -6.50 -44.23
C GLY A 199 19.82 -6.70 -45.07
N HIS A 200 20.97 -6.94 -44.44
CA HIS A 200 22.21 -7.25 -45.15
C HIS A 200 22.26 -8.65 -45.78
N LYS A 201 21.32 -9.56 -45.44
CA LYS A 201 21.25 -10.93 -45.95
C LYS A 201 20.20 -11.15 -47.05
N ILE A 202 19.53 -10.09 -47.50
CA ILE A 202 18.61 -10.15 -48.64
C ILE A 202 19.38 -9.59 -49.86
N PRO A 203 19.68 -10.41 -50.89
CA PRO A 203 20.27 -9.93 -52.14
C PRO A 203 19.31 -9.03 -52.94
#